data_AF-A0A452YA77-F1
#
_entry.id   AF-A0A452YA77-F1
#
_cell.length_a   1.000
_cell.length_b   1.000
_cell.length_c   1.000
_cell.angle_alpha   90.00
_cell.angle_beta   90.00
_cell.angle_gamma   90.00
#
_symmetry.space_group_name_H-M   'P 1'
#
loop_
_entity.id
_entity.type
_entity.pdbx_description
1 polymer ?
#
loop_
_entity_poly.entity_id
_entity_poly.type
_entity_poly.pdbx_seq_one_letter_code
_entity_poly.pdbx_strand_id
1 'polypeptide(L)'
;PSRCHQLRILSLRRTGMAHVSLNCPQLLELDFQSCHKLSDTAIRQAATACPLLASLDMSSCSCVTDETLREIANACQNLSVLDASNCPNISFESVKLPMLVDLRLSSCEGITSASMGAVCFSRILEALQLDNCSLLTSVSLDLPHLKNISLVHLRK
;
A
#
# COMPACT_ATOMS: atom_id res chain seq x y z
N PRO A 1 -21.22 -12.26 -11.90
CA PRO A 1 -20.23 -11.17 -11.80
C PRO A 1 -20.56 -10.02 -12.77
N SER A 2 -21.09 -8.93 -12.23
CA SER A 2 -21.36 -7.69 -12.97
C SER A 2 -20.05 -7.16 -13.53
N ARG A 3 -19.90 -7.08 -14.85
CA ARG A 3 -18.68 -6.56 -15.48
C ARG A 3 -18.77 -5.04 -15.53
N CYS A 4 -18.06 -4.36 -14.64
CA CYS A 4 -18.06 -2.91 -14.54
C CYS A 4 -16.90 -2.33 -15.34
N HIS A 5 -16.99 -2.37 -16.68
CA HIS A 5 -15.88 -2.01 -17.57
C HIS A 5 -15.50 -0.53 -17.56
N GLN A 6 -16.35 0.36 -17.04
CA GLN A 6 -16.08 1.80 -16.97
C GLN A 6 -15.82 2.29 -15.54
N LEU A 7 -15.86 1.40 -14.54
CA LEU A 7 -15.67 1.80 -13.16
C LEU A 7 -14.19 2.11 -12.93
N ARG A 8 -13.90 3.36 -12.56
CA ARG A 8 -12.55 3.86 -12.31
C ARG A 8 -12.21 3.99 -10.83
N ILE A 9 -13.21 4.16 -9.98
CA ILE A 9 -13.04 4.38 -8.53
C ILE A 9 -14.01 3.45 -7.82
N LEU A 10 -13.50 2.72 -6.82
CA LEU A 10 -14.28 1.85 -5.96
C LEU A 10 -13.81 1.98 -4.52
N SER A 11 -14.72 2.33 -3.62
CA SER A 11 -14.45 2.26 -2.18
C SER A 11 -15.28 1.14 -1.55
N LEU A 12 -14.59 0.29 -0.79
CA LEU A 12 -15.10 -0.78 0.04
C LEU A 12 -14.82 -0.50 1.52
N ARG A 13 -14.39 0.71 1.86
CA ARG A 13 -14.08 1.20 3.20
C ARG A 13 -15.07 0.69 4.24
N ARG A 14 -14.55 0.09 5.32
CA ARG A 14 -15.32 -0.45 6.45
C ARG A 14 -16.41 -1.46 6.02
N THR A 15 -16.21 -2.17 4.92
CA THR A 15 -17.20 -3.13 4.44
C THR A 15 -17.43 -4.25 5.46
N GLY A 16 -18.70 -4.66 5.59
CA GLY A 16 -19.10 -5.82 6.37
C GLY A 16 -18.88 -7.15 5.64
N MET A 17 -18.42 -7.13 4.39
CA MET A 17 -18.21 -8.31 3.55
C MET A 17 -17.02 -9.15 4.02
N ALA A 18 -17.16 -10.47 3.93
CA ALA A 18 -16.07 -11.43 4.15
C ALA A 18 -15.33 -11.81 2.85
N HIS A 19 -15.97 -11.58 1.71
CA HIS A 19 -15.43 -11.91 0.39
C HIS A 19 -15.73 -10.79 -0.61
N VAL A 20 -14.77 -10.54 -1.50
CA VAL A 20 -14.86 -9.57 -2.58
C VAL A 20 -14.24 -10.21 -3.82
N SER A 21 -14.93 -10.08 -4.95
CA SER A 21 -14.41 -10.46 -6.27
C SER A 21 -14.63 -9.29 -7.22
N LEU A 22 -13.54 -8.76 -7.75
CA LEU A 22 -13.56 -7.63 -8.67
C LEU A 22 -13.22 -8.11 -10.09
N ASN A 23 -13.92 -7.54 -11.07
CA ASN A 23 -13.59 -7.65 -12.49
C ASN A 23 -13.78 -6.27 -13.13
N CYS A 24 -12.89 -5.36 -12.73
CA CYS A 24 -12.93 -3.95 -13.10
C CYS A 24 -11.57 -3.59 -13.75
N PRO A 25 -11.32 -3.98 -15.01
CA PRO A 25 -10.00 -3.80 -15.64
C PRO A 25 -9.62 -2.33 -15.85
N GLN A 26 -10.58 -1.40 -15.77
CA GLN A 26 -10.36 0.04 -15.86
C GLN A 26 -10.31 0.75 -14.50
N LEU A 27 -10.30 0.00 -13.39
CA LEU A 27 -10.23 0.57 -12.06
C LEU A 27 -8.86 1.21 -11.83
N LEU A 28 -8.87 2.47 -11.39
CA LEU A 28 -7.69 3.27 -11.08
C LEU A 28 -7.53 3.50 -9.59
N GLU A 29 -8.62 3.54 -8.84
CA GLU A 29 -8.61 3.81 -7.40
C GLU A 29 -9.42 2.76 -6.65
N LEU A 30 -8.81 2.18 -5.62
CA LEU A 30 -9.41 1.15 -4.77
C LEU A 30 -9.14 1.47 -3.31
N ASP A 31 -10.21 1.57 -2.52
CA ASP A 31 -10.14 1.89 -1.09
C ASP A 31 -10.70 0.73 -0.26
N PHE A 32 -9.81 0.06 0.47
CA PHE A 32 -10.08 -0.98 1.47
C PHE A 32 -9.90 -0.48 2.90
N GLN A 33 -9.85 0.82 3.17
CA GLN A 33 -9.58 1.34 4.50
C GLN A 33 -10.49 0.68 5.57
N SER A 34 -9.87 0.17 6.64
CA SER A 34 -10.53 -0.47 7.78
C SER A 34 -11.43 -1.67 7.41
N CYS A 35 -11.06 -2.46 6.40
CA CYS A 35 -11.78 -3.67 5.99
C CYS A 35 -11.38 -4.92 6.79
N HIS A 36 -11.63 -4.91 8.10
CA HIS A 36 -11.18 -5.95 9.04
C HIS A 36 -11.78 -7.35 8.82
N LYS A 37 -12.85 -7.49 8.03
CA LYS A 37 -13.49 -8.78 7.73
C LYS A 37 -12.94 -9.47 6.49
N LEU A 38 -12.19 -8.76 5.65
CA LEU A 38 -11.55 -9.35 4.49
C LEU A 38 -10.26 -10.07 4.92
N SER A 39 -9.98 -11.21 4.30
CA SER A 39 -8.69 -11.87 4.43
C SER A 39 -7.63 -11.18 3.56
N ASP A 40 -6.36 -11.41 3.89
CA ASP A 40 -5.20 -11.01 3.08
C ASP A 40 -5.36 -11.50 1.62
N THR A 41 -5.80 -12.75 1.43
CA THR A 41 -6.09 -13.34 0.13
C THR A 41 -7.20 -12.62 -0.63
N ALA A 42 -8.27 -12.19 0.05
CA ALA A 42 -9.39 -11.51 -0.59
C ALA A 42 -8.99 -10.11 -1.08
N ILE A 43 -8.24 -9.35 -0.26
CA ILE A 43 -7.71 -8.04 -0.64
C ILE A 43 -6.75 -8.20 -1.82
N ARG A 44 -5.81 -9.16 -1.75
CA ARG A 44 -4.88 -9.47 -2.83
C ARG A 44 -5.59 -9.77 -4.14
N GLN A 45 -6.51 -10.72 -4.14
CA GLN A 45 -7.25 -11.12 -5.36
C GLN A 45 -8.03 -9.95 -5.97
N ALA A 46 -8.60 -9.10 -5.13
CA ALA A 46 -9.36 -7.94 -5.58
C ALA A 46 -8.47 -6.88 -6.22
N ALA A 47 -7.33 -6.56 -5.59
CA ALA A 47 -6.38 -5.58 -6.09
C ALA A 47 -5.69 -6.06 -7.38
N THR A 48 -5.22 -7.30 -7.43
CA THR A 48 -4.50 -7.84 -8.61
C THR A 48 -5.41 -8.07 -9.83
N ALA A 49 -6.74 -8.08 -9.65
CA ALA A 49 -7.70 -8.07 -10.74
C ALA A 49 -7.80 -6.70 -11.46
N CYS A 50 -7.12 -5.66 -10.96
CA CYS A 50 -7.18 -4.28 -11.46
C CYS A 50 -5.79 -3.82 -11.94
N PRO A 51 -5.34 -4.20 -13.15
CA PRO A 51 -3.96 -3.93 -13.61
C PRO A 51 -3.66 -2.45 -13.87
N LEU A 52 -4.68 -1.61 -14.02
CA LEU A 52 -4.54 -0.16 -14.22
C LEU A 52 -4.58 0.62 -12.90
N LEU A 53 -4.60 -0.06 -11.74
CA LEU A 53 -4.68 0.58 -10.44
C LEU A 53 -3.52 1.56 -10.23
N ALA A 54 -3.86 2.80 -9.90
CA ALA A 54 -2.96 3.91 -9.65
C ALA A 54 -2.97 4.33 -8.17
N SER A 55 -4.10 4.18 -7.48
CA SER A 55 -4.23 4.49 -6.05
C SER A 55 -4.83 3.31 -5.28
N LEU A 56 -4.17 2.93 -4.19
CA LEU A 56 -4.64 1.89 -3.27
C LEU A 56 -4.55 2.40 -1.84
N ASP A 57 -5.69 2.40 -1.15
CA ASP A 57 -5.74 2.55 0.31
C ASP A 57 -6.13 1.20 0.90
N MET A 58 -5.26 0.64 1.74
CA MET A 58 -5.55 -0.54 2.54
C MET A 58 -5.19 -0.29 4.01
N SER A 59 -5.20 0.97 4.43
CA SER A 59 -4.88 1.37 5.78
C SER A 59 -5.82 0.73 6.79
N SER A 60 -5.29 0.40 7.97
CA SER A 60 -6.00 -0.30 9.05
C SER A 60 -6.54 -1.68 8.65
N CYS A 61 -6.01 -2.33 7.61
CA CYS A 61 -6.31 -3.73 7.32
C CYS A 61 -5.30 -4.64 8.02
N SER A 62 -5.57 -5.04 9.26
CA SER A 62 -4.62 -5.83 10.06
C SER A 62 -4.22 -7.18 9.45
N CYS A 63 -4.98 -7.69 8.48
CA CYS A 63 -4.68 -8.94 7.80
C CYS A 63 -3.60 -8.80 6.71
N VAL A 64 -3.36 -7.61 6.15
CA VAL A 64 -2.49 -7.50 4.96
C VAL A 64 -1.01 -7.71 5.31
N THR A 65 -0.31 -8.42 4.43
CA THR A 65 1.11 -8.78 4.57
C THR A 65 1.94 -8.33 3.37
N ASP A 66 3.27 -8.48 3.48
CA ASP A 66 4.18 -8.27 2.35
C ASP A 66 3.90 -9.20 1.16
N GLU A 67 3.23 -10.36 1.36
CA GLU A 67 2.78 -11.19 0.24
C GLU A 67 1.80 -10.46 -0.65
N THR A 68 0.79 -9.82 -0.06
CA THR A 68 -0.19 -9.02 -0.78
C THR A 68 0.48 -7.86 -1.53
N LEU A 69 1.41 -7.14 -0.88
CA LEU A 69 2.15 -6.05 -1.52
C LEU A 69 2.99 -6.51 -2.71
N ARG A 70 3.67 -7.65 -2.62
CA ARG A 70 4.49 -8.18 -3.71
C ARG A 70 3.66 -8.58 -4.92
N GLU A 71 2.51 -9.21 -4.69
CA GLU A 71 1.60 -9.61 -5.77
C GLU A 71 0.95 -8.40 -6.42
N ILE A 72 0.61 -7.37 -5.64
CA ILE A 72 0.16 -6.08 -6.17
C ILE A 72 1.27 -5.40 -6.98
N ALA A 73 2.52 -5.42 -6.51
CA ALA A 73 3.65 -4.86 -7.24
C ALA A 73 3.88 -5.53 -8.61
N ASN A 74 3.62 -6.84 -8.69
CA ASN A 74 3.70 -7.58 -9.95
C ASN A 74 2.53 -7.27 -10.90
N ALA A 75 1.32 -7.10 -10.38
CA ALA A 75 0.09 -6.92 -11.18
C ALA A 75 -0.21 -5.46 -11.55
N CYS A 76 0.08 -4.51 -10.66
CA CYS A 76 -0.31 -3.10 -10.73
C CYS A 76 0.92 -2.20 -10.90
N GLN A 77 1.56 -2.25 -12.08
CA GLN A 77 2.82 -1.54 -12.34
C GLN A 77 2.69 -0.01 -12.38
N ASN A 78 1.46 0.51 -12.46
CA ASN A 78 1.16 1.93 -12.48
C ASN A 78 0.80 2.50 -11.10
N LEU A 79 0.91 1.70 -10.03
CA LEU A 79 0.55 2.13 -8.68
C LEU A 79 1.44 3.31 -8.26
N SER A 80 0.81 4.47 -8.07
CA SER A 80 1.46 5.73 -7.74
C SER A 80 1.15 6.21 -6.33
N VAL A 81 0.02 5.80 -5.76
CA VAL A 81 -0.35 6.14 -4.38
C VAL A 81 -0.64 4.84 -3.63
N LEU A 82 0.04 4.67 -2.50
CA LEU A 82 -0.19 3.55 -1.58
C LEU A 82 -0.27 4.04 -0.15
N ASP A 83 -1.43 3.82 0.48
CA ASP A 83 -1.60 3.93 1.92
C ASP A 83 -1.79 2.54 2.53
N ALA A 84 -0.80 2.12 3.32
CA ALA A 84 -0.85 0.87 4.08
C ALA A 84 -0.59 1.13 5.57
N SER A 85 -0.92 2.33 6.05
CA SER A 85 -0.76 2.73 7.45
C SER A 85 -1.59 1.84 8.39
N ASN A 86 -1.11 1.61 9.62
CA ASN A 86 -1.75 0.76 10.62
C ASN A 86 -1.93 -0.71 10.18
N CYS A 87 -0.98 -1.22 9.39
CA CYS A 87 -0.93 -2.62 8.97
C CYS A 87 0.30 -3.30 9.61
N PRO A 88 0.15 -3.94 10.78
CA PRO A 88 1.28 -4.40 11.60
C PRO A 88 2.10 -5.51 10.96
N ASN A 89 1.54 -6.25 9.99
CA ASN A 89 2.20 -7.38 9.33
C ASN A 89 2.96 -6.98 8.05
N ILE A 90 3.14 -5.68 7.80
CA ILE A 90 3.91 -5.15 6.67
C ILE A 90 5.29 -4.73 7.15
N SER A 91 6.33 -5.30 6.54
CA SER A 91 7.73 -4.86 6.72
C SER A 91 8.22 -4.01 5.56
N PHE A 92 7.57 -4.14 4.40
CA PHE A 92 7.91 -3.46 3.15
C PHE A 92 9.31 -3.81 2.60
N GLU A 93 10.10 -4.68 3.23
CA GLU A 93 11.52 -4.91 2.88
C GLU A 93 11.73 -5.60 1.52
N SER A 94 10.74 -6.37 1.04
CA SER A 94 10.85 -7.18 -0.18
C SER A 94 9.97 -6.69 -1.34
N VAL A 95 9.42 -5.47 -1.22
CA VAL A 95 8.44 -4.91 -2.17
C VAL A 95 9.13 -3.99 -3.17
N LYS A 96 8.80 -4.11 -4.46
CA LYS A 96 9.37 -3.31 -5.55
C LYS A 96 8.28 -2.56 -6.30
N LEU A 97 7.99 -1.33 -5.88
CA LEU A 97 6.98 -0.47 -6.49
C LEU A 97 7.64 0.76 -7.13
N PRO A 98 8.13 0.69 -8.37
CA PRO A 98 8.98 1.74 -8.94
C PRO A 98 8.26 3.06 -9.24
N MET A 99 6.92 3.05 -9.28
CA MET A 99 6.11 4.18 -9.74
C MET A 99 5.41 4.96 -8.60
N LEU A 100 5.73 4.68 -7.33
CA LEU A 100 5.13 5.42 -6.21
C LEU A 100 5.55 6.89 -6.19
N VAL A 101 4.56 7.75 -6.02
CA VAL A 101 4.65 9.20 -5.82
C VAL A 101 4.32 9.56 -4.37
N ASP A 102 3.35 8.88 -3.76
CA ASP A 102 2.97 9.03 -2.34
C ASP A 102 2.92 7.64 -1.67
N LEU A 103 3.71 7.46 -0.61
CA LEU A 103 3.76 6.24 0.18
C LEU A 103 3.54 6.55 1.66
N ARG A 104 2.55 5.88 2.26
CA ARG A 104 2.23 6.02 3.68
C ARG A 104 2.26 4.66 4.36
N LEU A 105 3.12 4.53 5.36
CA LEU A 105 3.34 3.32 6.15
C LEU A 105 3.30 3.65 7.66
N SER A 106 2.58 4.72 8.03
CA SER A 106 2.53 5.18 9.42
C SER A 106 1.93 4.12 10.34
N SER A 107 2.48 3.99 11.55
CA SER A 107 2.07 3.01 12.58
C SER A 107 2.15 1.55 12.11
N CYS A 108 3.02 1.25 11.15
CA CYS A 108 3.35 -0.12 10.78
C CYS A 108 4.50 -0.63 11.64
N GLU A 109 4.23 -1.66 12.45
CA GLU A 109 5.20 -2.21 13.42
C GLU A 109 6.39 -2.90 12.74
N GLY A 110 6.21 -3.44 11.54
CA GLY A 110 7.26 -4.12 10.78
C GLY A 110 8.23 -3.20 10.03
N ILE A 111 8.01 -1.88 10.02
CA ILE A 111 8.90 -0.96 9.29
C ILE A 111 10.19 -0.73 10.08
N THR A 112 11.32 -1.05 9.44
CA THR A 112 12.67 -0.94 9.99
C THR A 112 13.58 -0.12 9.07
N SER A 113 14.83 0.07 9.45
CA SER A 113 15.84 0.68 8.57
C SER A 113 16.13 -0.16 7.31
N ALA A 114 15.88 -1.48 7.33
CA ALA A 114 16.01 -2.33 6.15
C ALA A 114 14.90 -2.05 5.10
N SER A 115 13.73 -1.57 5.54
CA SER A 115 12.64 -1.16 4.64
C SER A 115 13.04 -0.03 3.69
N MET A 116 14.04 0.79 4.05
CA MET A 116 14.47 1.94 3.25
C MET A 116 15.03 1.53 1.89
N GLY A 117 15.62 0.33 1.79
CA GLY A 117 16.07 -0.21 0.50
C GLY A 117 14.91 -0.42 -0.48
N ALA A 118 13.77 -0.89 0.02
CA ALA A 118 12.55 -1.07 -0.78
C ALA A 118 11.92 0.28 -1.16
N VAL A 119 11.86 1.23 -0.23
CA VAL A 119 11.36 2.59 -0.49
C VAL A 119 12.17 3.28 -1.60
N CYS A 120 13.49 3.07 -1.63
CA CYS A 120 14.37 3.61 -2.68
C CYS A 120 14.13 3.05 -4.09
N PHE A 121 13.32 1.99 -4.28
CA PHE A 121 12.94 1.55 -5.64
C PHE A 121 12.07 2.60 -6.35
N SER A 122 11.33 3.41 -5.61
CA SER A 122 10.46 4.46 -6.12
C SER A 122 11.24 5.76 -6.32
N ARG A 123 12.11 5.84 -7.33
CA ARG A 123 12.96 7.02 -7.59
C ARG A 123 12.18 8.33 -7.79
N ILE A 124 10.90 8.23 -8.16
CA ILE A 124 9.99 9.36 -8.39
C ILE A 124 9.16 9.75 -7.16
N LEU A 125 9.41 9.12 -6.01
CA LEU A 125 8.64 9.37 -4.78
C LEU A 125 8.76 10.84 -4.36
N GLU A 126 7.62 11.48 -4.16
CA GLU A 126 7.52 12.89 -3.77
C GLU A 126 7.09 13.06 -2.31
N ALA A 127 6.32 12.11 -1.78
CA ALA A 127 5.82 12.12 -0.41
C ALA A 127 6.03 10.77 0.29
N LEU A 128 6.56 10.79 1.51
CA LEU A 128 6.79 9.61 2.35
C LEU A 128 6.35 9.87 3.79
N GLN A 129 5.50 9.00 4.34
CA GLN A 129 5.08 9.06 5.74
C GLN A 129 5.40 7.76 6.46
N LEU A 130 6.21 7.85 7.52
CA LEU A 130 6.64 6.73 8.37
C LEU A 130 6.42 7.05 9.87
N ASP A 131 5.37 7.81 10.19
CA ASP A 131 5.09 8.23 11.56
C ASP A 131 4.81 7.01 12.45
N ASN A 132 5.19 7.07 13.73
CA ASN A 132 4.97 6.03 14.73
C ASN A 132 5.55 4.64 14.37
N CYS A 133 6.50 4.55 13.44
CA CYS A 133 7.20 3.29 13.12
C CYS A 133 8.25 2.97 14.20
N SER A 134 7.83 2.28 15.27
CA SER A 134 8.65 2.14 16.49
C SER A 134 9.96 1.34 16.34
N LEU A 135 10.10 0.54 15.27
CA LEU A 135 11.33 -0.21 14.94
C LEU A 135 12.24 0.52 13.95
N LEU A 136 11.83 1.68 13.43
CA LEU A 136 12.62 2.48 12.51
C LEU A 136 13.67 3.29 13.29
N THR A 137 14.91 2.81 13.28
CA THR A 137 16.03 3.42 14.02
C THR A 137 16.88 4.36 13.18
N SER A 138 16.90 4.18 11.85
CA SER A 138 17.63 5.03 10.93
C SER A 138 16.93 5.12 9.58
N VAL A 139 17.07 6.26 8.92
CA VAL A 139 16.50 6.56 7.61
C VAL A 139 17.64 6.97 6.69
N SER A 140 17.89 6.19 5.65
CA SER A 140 18.85 6.49 4.60
C SER A 140 18.14 6.35 3.25
N LEU A 141 17.86 7.48 2.62
CA LEU A 141 17.06 7.55 1.40
C LEU A 141 17.83 8.28 0.30
N ASP A 142 17.93 7.66 -0.88
CA ASP A 142 18.40 8.29 -2.12
C ASP A 142 17.20 8.53 -3.05
N LEU A 143 16.46 9.59 -2.77
CA LEU A 143 15.21 9.95 -3.43
C LEU A 143 15.28 11.40 -3.93
N PRO A 144 15.72 11.63 -5.19
CA PRO A 144 16.01 12.98 -5.69
C PRO A 144 14.76 13.87 -5.85
N HIS A 145 13.57 13.28 -5.89
CA HIS A 145 12.30 13.99 -6.07
C HIS A 145 11.49 14.12 -4.78
N LEU A 146 12.01 13.65 -3.64
CA LEU A 146 11.28 13.69 -2.37
C LEU A 146 11.12 15.13 -1.89
N LYS A 147 9.87 15.58 -1.78
CA LYS A 147 9.50 16.93 -1.35
C LYS A 147 9.03 16.94 0.10
N ASN A 148 8.32 15.89 0.51
CA ASN A 148 7.68 15.79 1.81
C ASN A 148 8.05 14.48 2.49
N ILE A 149 8.57 14.57 3.72
CA ILE A 149 8.83 13.41 4.56
C ILE A 149 8.29 13.65 5.97
N SER A 150 7.58 12.67 6.53
CA SER A 150 7.07 12.69 7.89
C SER A 150 7.63 11.52 8.70
N LEU A 151 8.25 11.84 9.83
CA LEU A 151 8.96 10.93 10.74
C LEU A 151 8.62 11.25 12.21
N VAL A 152 7.33 11.33 12.54
CA VAL A 152 6.86 11.76 13.88
C VAL A 152 6.79 10.57 14.84
N HIS A 153 7.11 10.79 16.13
CA HIS A 153 7.09 9.80 17.22
C HIS A 153 7.87 8.50 16.94
N LEU A 154 9.03 8.60 16.27
CA LEU A 154 9.99 7.51 16.23
C LEU A 154 10.65 7.33 17.61
N ARG A 155 10.98 6.09 17.99
CA ARG A 155 11.76 5.86 19.22
C ARG A 155 13.16 6.45 19.03
N LYS A 156 13.67 7.13 20.06
CA LYS A 156 15.03 7.70 20.10
C LYS A 156 16.08 6.62 20.23
#